data_AF-A0A6M1LK42-F1
#
_entry.id   AF-A0A6M1LK42-F1
#
_cell.length_a   1.000
_cell.length_b   1.000
_cell.length_c   1.000
_cell.angle_alpha   90.00
_cell.angle_beta   90.00
_cell.angle_gamma   90.00
#
_symmetry.space_group_name_H-M   'P 1'
#
loop_
_entity.id
_entity.type
_entity.pdbx_description
1 polymer ?
#
loop_
_entity_poly.entity_id
_entity_poly.type
_entity_poly.pdbx_seq_one_letter_code
_entity_poly.pdbx_strand_id
1 'polypeptide(L)'
;MNATTTCPTCGRRHRLRRAMPPAPLPLFAWAARHPRPPAMGARLLLHADMLDAEGEPRACIAIPGQRVPLAYPNLAAALSALRAMEAAHATR
;
A
#
# COMPACT_ATOMS: atom_id res chain seq x y z
N MET A 1 0.93 -39.10 1.54
CA MET A 1 1.01 -39.85 2.81
C MET A 1 -0.15 -39.45 3.71
N ASN A 2 -1.22 -40.25 3.75
CA ASN A 2 -2.40 -39.98 4.57
C ASN A 2 -2.17 -40.54 5.97
N ALA A 3 -2.20 -39.69 7.00
CA ALA A 3 -2.12 -40.12 8.40
C ALA A 3 -3.47 -40.69 8.83
N THR A 4 -3.52 -41.98 9.15
CA THR A 4 -4.69 -42.65 9.72
C THR A 4 -4.46 -42.85 11.22
N THR A 5 -5.08 -42.01 12.04
CA THR A 5 -5.03 -42.14 13.50
C THR A 5 -6.28 -42.88 13.98
N THR A 6 -6.10 -43.88 14.84
CA THR A 6 -7.20 -44.62 15.49
C THR A 6 -7.74 -43.77 16.64
N CYS A 7 -9.06 -43.54 16.70
CA CYS A 7 -9.66 -42.72 17.76
C CYS A 7 -9.66 -43.49 19.09
N PRO A 8 -9.11 -42.92 20.18
CA PRO A 8 -9.02 -43.61 21.47
C PRO A 8 -10.39 -43.83 22.13
N THR A 9 -11.41 -43.08 21.73
CA THR A 9 -12.74 -43.14 22.35
C THR A 9 -13.66 -44.21 21.74
N CYS A 10 -13.48 -44.55 20.46
CA CYS A 10 -14.36 -45.48 19.76
C CYS A 10 -13.63 -46.62 19.03
N GLY A 11 -12.29 -46.64 19.07
CA GLY A 11 -11.45 -47.71 18.49
C GLY A 11 -11.45 -47.78 16.96
N ARG A 12 -12.21 -46.92 16.26
CA ARG A 12 -12.29 -46.91 14.79
C ARG A 12 -11.21 -46.01 14.18
N ARG A 13 -10.77 -46.35 12.96
CA ARG A 13 -9.85 -45.51 12.19
C ARG A 13 -10.63 -44.37 11.52
N HIS A 14 -10.32 -43.14 11.90
CA HIS A 14 -10.89 -41.97 11.26
C HIS A 14 -9.89 -41.39 10.27
N ARG A 15 -10.37 -41.05 9.06
CA ARG A 15 -9.60 -40.19 8.17
C ARG A 15 -9.80 -38.75 8.63
N LEU A 16 -8.77 -38.18 9.24
CA LEU A 16 -8.75 -36.74 9.48
C LEU A 16 -8.69 -36.06 8.11
N ARG A 17 -9.73 -35.28 7.77
CA ARG A 17 -9.67 -34.37 6.63
C ARG A 17 -8.52 -33.42 6.91
N ARG A 18 -7.46 -33.48 6.08
CA ARG A 18 -6.39 -32.48 6.13
C ARG A 18 -7.05 -31.10 6.05
N ALA A 19 -6.83 -30.26 7.05
CA ALA A 19 -7.23 -28.87 6.99
C ALA A 19 -6.52 -28.25 5.79
N MET A 20 -7.29 -27.96 4.74
CA MET A 20 -6.78 -27.31 3.55
C MET A 20 -6.44 -25.87 3.97
N PRO A 21 -5.16 -25.43 3.89
CA PRO A 21 -4.86 -24.04 4.15
C PRO A 21 -5.68 -23.19 3.16
N PRO A 22 -6.33 -22.10 3.60
CA PRO A 22 -7.11 -21.28 2.70
C PRO A 22 -6.21 -20.84 1.54
N ALA A 23 -6.63 -21.15 0.31
CA ALA A 23 -5.90 -20.69 -0.87
C ALA A 23 -5.84 -19.15 -0.78
N PRO A 24 -4.64 -18.55 -0.86
CA PRO A 24 -4.54 -17.09 -0.82
C PRO A 24 -5.35 -16.54 -2.00
N LEU A 25 -6.34 -15.69 -1.71
CA LEU A 25 -7.15 -15.09 -2.77
C LEU A 25 -6.20 -14.42 -3.77
N PRO A 26 -6.44 -14.54 -5.08
CA PRO A 26 -5.49 -14.13 -6.13
C PRO A 26 -5.04 -12.68 -6.00
N LEU A 27 -5.86 -11.82 -5.39
CA LEU A 27 -5.55 -10.42 -5.07
C LEU A 27 -4.40 -10.28 -4.06
N PHE A 28 -4.33 -11.11 -3.01
CA PHE A 28 -3.23 -11.07 -2.04
C PHE A 28 -1.93 -11.62 -2.62
N ALA A 29 -2.03 -12.64 -3.48
CA ALA A 29 -0.86 -13.16 -4.20
C ALA A 29 -0.26 -12.13 -5.17
N TRP A 30 -1.10 -11.31 -5.81
CA TRP A 30 -0.64 -10.18 -6.62
C TRP A 30 0.05 -9.12 -5.76
N ALA A 31 -0.58 -8.68 -4.67
CA ALA A 31 0.00 -7.67 -3.78
C ALA A 31 1.34 -8.12 -3.15
N ALA A 32 1.48 -9.40 -2.81
CA ALA A 32 2.74 -9.95 -2.28
C ALA A 32 3.88 -9.97 -3.32
N ARG A 33 3.55 -10.08 -4.63
CA ARG A 33 4.53 -10.04 -5.72
C ARG A 33 4.98 -8.62 -6.09
N HIS A 34 4.23 -7.62 -5.67
CA HIS A 34 4.54 -6.21 -5.91
C HIS A 34 4.90 -5.54 -4.57
N PRO A 35 6.13 -5.75 -4.08
CA PRO A 35 6.58 -5.04 -2.88
C PRO A 35 6.39 -3.55 -3.10
N ARG A 36 5.70 -2.89 -2.16
CA ARG A 36 5.58 -1.43 -2.20
C ARG A 36 7.00 -0.86 -2.27
N PRO A 37 7.29 0.03 -3.23
CA PRO A 37 8.58 0.71 -3.21
C PRO A 37 8.77 1.33 -1.83
N PRO A 38 10.01 1.35 -1.30
CA PRO A 38 10.28 2.05 -0.05
C PRO A 38 9.70 3.45 -0.16
N ALA A 39 9.09 3.93 0.91
CA ALA A 39 8.49 5.27 0.99
C ALA A 39 9.59 6.33 0.81
N MET A 40 9.97 6.59 -0.44
CA MET A 40 11.00 7.56 -0.80
C MET A 40 10.33 8.93 -0.85
N GLY A 41 10.35 9.61 0.29
CA GLY A 41 10.10 11.05 0.42
C GLY A 41 8.71 11.54 0.02
N ALA A 42 8.47 12.83 0.25
CA ALA A 42 7.33 13.52 -0.33
C ALA A 42 7.51 13.61 -1.85
N ARG A 43 6.41 13.44 -2.63
CA ARG A 43 6.45 13.44 -4.10
C ARG A 43 5.49 14.46 -4.66
N LEU A 44 5.94 15.23 -5.65
CA LEU A 44 5.08 16.12 -6.41
C LEU A 44 4.28 15.33 -7.45
N LEU A 45 2.98 15.60 -7.51
CA LEU A 45 2.02 15.02 -8.44
C LEU A 45 1.22 16.15 -9.11
N LEU A 46 0.79 15.94 -10.34
CA LEU A 46 -0.21 16.77 -11.01
C LEU A 46 -1.52 16.00 -11.06
N HIS A 47 -2.57 16.55 -10.45
CA HIS A 47 -3.90 15.93 -10.45
C HIS A 47 -4.79 16.57 -11.50
N ALA A 48 -5.10 15.82 -12.57
CA ALA A 48 -5.97 16.30 -13.65
C ALA A 48 -7.42 16.55 -13.18
N ASP A 49 -7.89 15.83 -12.16
CA ASP A 49 -9.24 15.98 -11.61
C ASP A 49 -9.42 17.27 -10.78
N MET A 50 -8.32 17.96 -10.46
CA MET A 50 -8.36 19.22 -9.74
C MET A 50 -7.74 20.29 -10.64
N LEU A 51 -8.58 21.19 -11.14
CA LEU A 51 -8.11 22.30 -11.95
C LEU A 51 -7.84 23.52 -11.07
N ASP A 52 -6.84 24.31 -11.43
CA ASP A 52 -6.63 25.64 -10.89
C ASP A 52 -7.57 26.68 -11.53
N ALA A 53 -7.36 27.96 -11.25
CA ALA A 53 -8.21 29.03 -11.77
C ALA A 53 -8.04 29.23 -13.29
N GLU A 54 -6.91 28.81 -13.82
CA GLU A 54 -6.52 28.88 -15.23
C GLU A 54 -6.96 27.64 -16.03
N GLY A 55 -7.47 26.61 -15.34
CA GLY A 55 -7.92 25.36 -15.95
C GLY A 55 -6.81 24.32 -16.11
N GLU A 56 -5.63 24.54 -15.53
CA GLU A 56 -4.50 23.63 -15.56
C GLU A 56 -4.54 22.62 -14.40
N PRO A 57 -3.92 21.43 -14.55
CA PRO A 57 -3.85 20.43 -13.48
C PRO A 57 -3.16 20.96 -12.23
N ARG A 58 -3.82 20.78 -11.08
CA ARG A 58 -3.34 21.31 -9.81
C ARG A 58 -2.18 20.50 -9.26
N ALA A 59 -1.16 21.22 -8.80
CA ALA A 59 0.01 20.64 -8.16
C ALA A 59 -0.32 20.16 -6.74
N CYS A 60 0.07 18.91 -6.46
CA CYS A 60 -0.16 18.23 -5.18
C CYS A 60 1.12 17.59 -4.66
N ILE A 61 1.26 17.51 -3.34
CA ILE A 61 2.34 16.75 -2.70
C ILE A 61 1.75 15.51 -2.02
N ALA A 62 2.19 14.33 -2.45
CA ALA A 62 1.91 13.08 -1.78
C ALA A 62 2.97 12.82 -0.69
N ILE A 63 2.55 12.79 0.57
CA ILE A 63 3.40 12.50 1.72
C ILE A 63 3.23 11.03 2.11
N PRO A 64 4.32 10.26 2.30
CA PRO A 64 4.22 8.89 2.76
C PRO A 64 3.46 8.77 4.09
N GLY A 65 2.53 7.81 4.16
CA GLY A 65 1.68 7.61 5.33
C GLY A 65 0.43 8.50 5.38
N GLN A 66 0.34 9.53 4.54
CA GLN A 66 -0.90 10.28 4.35
C GLN A 66 -1.75 9.69 3.22
N ARG A 67 -3.07 9.66 3.44
CA ARG A 67 -4.03 9.14 2.44
C ARG A 67 -4.36 10.14 1.35
N VAL A 68 -4.37 11.43 1.69
CA VAL A 68 -4.80 12.51 0.79
C VAL A 68 -3.60 13.39 0.47
N PRO A 69 -3.31 13.65 -0.82
CA PRO A 69 -2.27 14.60 -1.21
C PRO A 69 -2.61 16.03 -0.78
N LEU A 70 -1.58 16.81 -0.43
CA LEU A 70 -1.74 18.23 -0.13
C LEU A 70 -1.80 19.03 -1.43
N ALA A 71 -2.93 19.69 -1.69
CA ALA A 71 -3.13 20.53 -2.86
C ALA A 71 -2.56 21.93 -2.64
N TYR A 72 -1.84 22.47 -3.63
CA TYR A 72 -1.28 23.81 -3.60
C TYR A 72 -1.99 24.72 -4.60
N PRO A 73 -2.01 26.05 -4.38
CA PRO A 73 -2.68 26.98 -5.30
C PRO A 73 -1.99 27.06 -6.67
N ASN A 74 -0.67 26.85 -6.72
CA ASN A 74 0.11 26.83 -7.95
C ASN A 74 1.35 25.94 -7.81
N LEU A 75 2.02 25.68 -8.93
CA LEU A 75 3.22 24.84 -8.99
C LEU A 75 4.38 25.40 -8.16
N ALA A 76 4.57 26.73 -8.17
CA ALA A 76 5.67 27.37 -7.46
C ALA A 76 5.57 27.17 -5.94
N ALA A 77 4.36 27.30 -5.38
CA ALA A 77 4.07 27.04 -3.98
C ALA A 77 4.33 25.57 -3.62
N ALA A 78 3.94 24.64 -4.49
CA ALA A 78 4.19 23.21 -4.28
C ALA A 78 5.70 22.89 -4.29
N LEU A 79 6.46 23.46 -5.22
CA LEU A 79 7.92 23.27 -5.30
C LEU A 79 8.64 23.85 -4.09
N SER A 80 8.23 25.04 -3.63
CA SER A 80 8.78 25.66 -2.41
C SER A 80 8.53 24.77 -1.19
N ALA A 81 7.31 24.26 -1.04
CA ALA A 81 6.96 23.37 0.07
C ALA A 81 7.71 22.04 0.01
N LEU A 82 7.89 21.45 -1.18
CA LEU A 82 8.65 20.22 -1.36
C LEU A 82 10.10 20.40 -0.91
N ARG A 83 10.76 21.48 -1.33
CA ARG A 83 12.13 21.81 -0.91
C ARG A 83 12.24 21.97 0.61
N ALA A 84 11.26 22.60 1.24
CA ALA A 84 11.22 22.75 2.70
C ALA A 84 11.09 21.39 3.42
N MET A 85 10.27 20.47 2.89
CA MET A 85 10.12 19.12 3.43
C MET A 85 11.40 18.29 3.27
N GLU A 86 12.08 18.40 2.12
CA GLU A 86 13.36 17.76 1.85
C GLU A 86 14.46 18.27 2.78
N ALA A 87 14.56 19.59 2.99
CA ALA A 87 15.51 20.20 3.92
C ALA A 87 15.28 19.76 5.38
N ALA A 88 14.02 19.61 5.79
CA ALA A 88 13.68 19.10 7.12
C ALA A 88 14.04 17.62 7.31
N HIS A 89 14.04 16.82 6.24
CA HIS A 89 14.43 15.41 6.30
C HIS A 89 15.94 15.18 6.16
N ALA A 90 16.66 16.07 5.49
CA ALA A 90 18.12 15.98 5.32
C ALA A 90 18.93 16.23 6.61
N THR A 91 18.29 16.75 7.66
CA THR A 91 18.93 17.06 8.95
C THR A 91 18.79 15.95 10.01
N ARG A 92 18.28 14.77 9.63
CA ARG A 92 18.22 13.55 10.47
C ARG A 92 19.17 12.49 9.97
#